data_AF-A0A0C4ECU1-F1
#
_entry.id   AF-A0A0C4ECU1-F1
#
_cell.length_a   1.000
_cell.length_b   1.000
_cell.length_c   1.000
_cell.angle_alpha   90.00
_cell.angle_beta   90.00
_cell.angle_gamma   90.00
#
_symmetry.space_group_name_H-M   'P 1'
#
loop_
_entity.id
_entity.type
_entity.pdbx_description
1 polymer ?
#
loop_
_entity_poly.entity_id
_entity_poly.type
_entity_poly.pdbx_seq_one_letter_code
_entity_poly.pdbx_strand_id
1 'polypeptide(L)'
;MKFATLSVVVASLLSLGMAAPQRGRNRQQEAADKQALINLDGKPVDPNLPPGRTILSNGQGNCAAVQGVAVCQDLNGNSIN
;
A
#
# COMPACT_ATOMS: atom_id res chain seq x y z
N MET A 1 -2.20 -63.37 -13.19
CA MET A 1 -3.04 -62.93 -12.06
C MET A 1 -3.26 -61.43 -12.19
N LYS A 2 -4.53 -60.99 -12.09
CA LYS A 2 -4.95 -59.59 -11.99
C LYS A 2 -4.49 -59.01 -10.66
N PHE A 3 -3.90 -57.82 -10.62
CA PHE A 3 -4.14 -56.84 -9.54
C PHE A 3 -3.91 -55.43 -10.09
N ALA A 4 -5.02 -54.70 -10.17
CA ALA A 4 -5.07 -53.26 -10.30
C ALA A 4 -4.98 -52.65 -8.90
N THR A 5 -4.16 -51.62 -8.70
CA THR A 5 -4.20 -50.70 -7.55
C THR A 5 -3.48 -49.43 -7.98
N LEU A 6 -4.23 -48.41 -8.41
CA LEU A 6 -4.65 -47.26 -7.59
C LEU A 6 -3.52 -46.23 -7.34
N SER A 7 -3.47 -45.25 -8.23
CA SER A 7 -3.41 -43.80 -7.95
C SER A 7 -2.71 -43.32 -6.68
N VAL A 8 -1.59 -42.60 -6.83
CA VAL A 8 -1.32 -41.38 -6.06
C VAL A 8 -0.64 -40.36 -6.96
N VAL A 9 -1.43 -39.48 -7.58
CA VAL A 9 -0.92 -38.23 -8.16
C VAL A 9 -0.65 -37.30 -6.97
N VAL A 10 0.59 -37.24 -6.50
CA VAL A 10 0.99 -36.22 -5.53
C VAL A 10 1.20 -34.91 -6.29
N ALA A 11 0.09 -34.20 -6.53
CA ALA A 11 0.09 -32.80 -6.88
C ALA A 11 0.49 -31.98 -5.66
N SER A 12 1.77 -31.95 -5.32
CA SER A 12 2.30 -30.92 -4.43
C SER A 12 2.51 -29.65 -5.24
N LEU A 13 1.42 -28.92 -5.39
CA LEU A 13 1.40 -27.50 -5.72
C LEU A 13 2.28 -26.78 -4.70
N LEU A 14 3.56 -26.58 -5.01
CA LEU A 14 4.37 -25.56 -4.35
C LEU A 14 3.90 -24.19 -4.86
N SER A 15 2.69 -23.82 -4.44
CA SER A 15 2.24 -22.44 -4.40
C SER A 15 3.07 -21.75 -3.33
N LEU A 16 4.28 -21.34 -3.69
CA LEU A 16 5.01 -20.28 -3.01
C LEU A 16 4.23 -18.99 -3.25
N GLY A 17 3.06 -18.90 -2.61
CA GLY A 17 2.46 -17.63 -2.28
C GLY A 17 3.45 -16.95 -1.36
N MET A 18 4.32 -16.13 -1.95
CA MET A 18 5.04 -15.09 -1.24
C MET A 18 3.98 -14.10 -0.75
N ALA A 19 3.20 -14.50 0.25
CA ALA A 19 2.55 -13.58 1.15
C ALA A 19 3.71 -12.86 1.82
N ALA A 20 4.11 -11.73 1.24
CA ALA A 20 5.08 -10.83 1.83
C ALA A 20 4.64 -10.65 3.29
N PRO A 21 5.51 -10.95 4.27
CA PRO A 21 5.12 -10.81 5.66
C PRO A 21 4.70 -9.36 5.82
N GLN A 22 3.43 -9.13 6.18
CA GLN A 22 2.98 -7.88 6.77
C GLN A 22 3.71 -7.79 8.11
N ARG A 23 5.01 -7.44 8.04
CA ARG A 23 5.91 -7.21 9.16
C ARG A 23 5.17 -6.26 10.07
N GLY A 24 4.90 -6.72 11.29
CA GLY A 24 4.12 -6.00 12.30
C GLY A 24 4.44 -4.52 12.24
N ARG A 25 3.45 -3.74 11.80
CA ARG A 25 3.62 -2.33 11.54
C ARG A 25 4.00 -1.66 12.85
N ASN A 26 5.25 -1.24 12.95
CA ASN A 26 5.76 -0.71 14.19
C ASN A 26 5.05 0.64 14.43
N ARG A 27 4.58 0.94 15.65
CA ARG A 27 3.90 2.24 15.94
C ARG A 27 4.73 3.45 15.51
N GLN A 28 6.06 3.31 15.52
CA GLN A 28 7.00 4.30 15.00
C GLN A 28 6.86 4.53 13.48
N GLN A 29 6.65 3.48 12.69
CA GLN A 29 6.37 3.60 11.26
C GLN A 29 5.02 4.26 11.02
N GLU A 30 3.99 3.93 11.80
CA GLU A 30 2.68 4.59 11.68
C GLU A 30 2.77 6.09 11.98
N ALA A 31 3.53 6.48 13.00
CA ALA A 31 3.78 7.87 13.32
C ALA A 31 4.59 8.58 12.22
N ALA A 32 5.65 7.94 11.70
CA ALA A 32 6.45 8.47 10.61
C ALA A 32 5.65 8.62 9.31
N ASP A 33 4.82 7.62 8.99
CA ASP A 33 3.92 7.63 7.83
C ASP A 33 2.91 8.77 7.94
N LYS A 34 2.31 8.96 9.13
CA LYS A 34 1.39 10.08 9.38
C LYS A 34 2.13 11.42 9.25
N GLN A 35 3.31 11.52 9.83
CA GLN A 35 4.12 12.73 9.77
C GLN A 35 4.54 13.09 8.34
N ALA A 36 4.83 12.08 7.51
CA ALA A 36 5.12 12.31 6.09
C ALA A 36 3.92 12.93 5.36
N LEU A 37 2.70 12.44 5.63
CA LEU A 37 1.47 13.03 5.07
C LEU A 37 1.31 14.50 5.54
N ILE A 38 1.45 14.77 6.84
CA ILE A 38 1.34 16.12 7.41
C ILE A 38 2.38 17.06 6.80
N ASN A 39 3.62 16.59 6.64
CA ASN A 39 4.70 17.38 6.10
C ASN A 39 4.50 17.72 4.61
N LEU A 40 3.77 16.89 3.87
CA LEU A 40 3.44 17.10 2.47
C LEU A 40 2.18 17.92 2.28
N ASP A 41 1.21 17.89 3.21
CA ASP A 41 -0.03 18.64 3.04
C ASP A 41 0.23 20.14 2.87
N GLY A 42 -0.41 20.74 1.86
CA GLY A 42 -0.24 22.13 1.47
C GLY A 42 1.13 22.48 0.87
N LYS A 43 2.03 21.51 0.66
CA LYS A 43 3.33 21.78 0.02
C LYS A 43 3.18 22.00 -1.48
N PRO A 44 3.98 22.90 -2.07
CA PRO A 44 4.03 23.06 -3.51
C PRO A 44 4.53 21.76 -4.16
N VAL A 45 3.90 21.38 -5.26
CA VAL A 45 4.27 20.23 -6.08
C VAL A 45 4.49 20.71 -7.51
N ASP A 46 5.05 19.85 -8.36
CA ASP A 46 5.24 20.21 -9.77
C ASP A 46 3.90 20.62 -10.40
N PRO A 47 3.77 21.86 -10.91
CA PRO A 47 2.53 22.36 -11.50
C PRO A 47 2.13 21.62 -12.78
N ASN A 48 3.04 20.85 -13.38
CA ASN A 48 2.76 20.02 -14.54
C ASN A 48 2.19 18.64 -14.17
N LEU A 49 2.12 18.29 -12.88
CA LEU A 49 1.47 17.05 -12.45
C LEU A 49 -0.02 17.12 -12.78
N PRO A 50 -0.59 16.04 -13.36
CA PRO A 50 -2.02 15.95 -13.56
C PRO A 50 -2.76 16.13 -12.22
N PRO A 51 -3.88 16.88 -12.19
CA PRO A 51 -4.69 16.99 -10.99
C PRO A 51 -5.19 15.61 -10.55
N GLY A 52 -5.13 15.33 -9.25
CA GLY A 52 -5.46 14.04 -8.66
C GLY A 52 -4.32 13.01 -8.73
N ARG A 53 -3.16 13.34 -9.31
CA ARG A 53 -2.01 12.43 -9.32
C ARG A 53 -1.52 12.17 -7.90
N THR A 54 -1.44 10.90 -7.51
CA THR A 54 -0.89 10.50 -6.21
C THR A 54 0.60 10.85 -6.11
N ILE A 55 0.96 11.56 -5.04
CA ILE A 55 2.32 11.98 -4.70
C ILE A 55 2.91 11.03 -3.65
N LEU A 56 2.12 10.73 -2.62
CA LEU A 56 2.46 9.80 -1.56
C LEU A 56 1.25 8.91 -1.26
N SER A 57 1.48 7.62 -1.06
CA SER A 57 0.48 6.73 -0.47
C SER A 57 1.21 5.77 0.44
N ASN A 58 0.78 5.73 1.70
CA ASN A 58 1.34 4.86 2.71
C ASN A 58 0.19 4.26 3.54
N GLY A 59 0.51 3.47 4.55
CA GLY A 59 -0.54 2.82 5.33
C GLY A 59 -1.35 3.78 6.22
N GLN A 60 -1.07 5.08 6.27
CA GLN A 60 -1.88 6.05 7.03
C GLN A 60 -2.82 6.86 6.14
N GLY A 61 -2.61 6.85 4.82
CA GLY A 61 -3.36 7.71 3.91
C GLY A 61 -2.66 7.94 2.58
N ASN A 62 -3.11 8.98 1.86
CA ASN A 62 -2.54 9.39 0.60
C ASN A 62 -2.46 10.91 0.46
N CYS A 63 -1.64 11.38 -0.49
CA CYS A 63 -1.57 12.76 -0.92
C CYS A 63 -1.70 12.80 -2.44
N ALA A 64 -2.46 13.75 -2.96
CA ALA A 64 -2.63 13.99 -4.38
C ALA A 64 -2.27 15.42 -4.76
N ALA A 65 -1.78 15.61 -5.98
CA ALA A 65 -1.53 16.93 -6.54
C ALA A 65 -2.86 17.60 -6.91
N VAL A 66 -3.15 18.76 -6.33
CA VAL A 66 -4.34 19.56 -6.60
C VAL A 66 -3.89 21.00 -6.76
N GLN A 67 -4.11 21.59 -7.94
CA GLN A 67 -3.83 23.00 -8.21
C GLN A 67 -2.39 23.45 -7.84
N GLY A 68 -1.39 22.58 -8.07
CA GLY A 68 0.02 22.90 -7.77
C GLY A 68 0.43 22.74 -6.31
N VAL A 69 -0.45 22.21 -5.46
CA VAL A 69 -0.13 21.80 -4.09
C VAL A 69 -0.46 20.33 -3.83
N ALA A 70 0.13 19.74 -2.80
CA ALA A 70 -0.26 18.45 -2.28
C ALA A 70 -1.45 18.60 -1.33
N VAL A 71 -2.47 17.75 -1.49
CA VAL A 71 -3.61 17.63 -0.57
C VAL A 71 -3.65 16.20 -0.06
N CYS A 72 -3.56 16.04 1.26
CA CYS A 72 -3.40 14.76 1.93
C CYS A 72 -4.63 14.36 2.73
N GLN A 73 -4.97 13.08 2.70
CA GLN A 73 -6.09 12.48 3.41
C GLN A 73 -5.67 11.19 4.12
N ASP A 74 -6.32 10.89 5.24
CA ASP A 74 -6.15 9.62 5.94
C ASP A 74 -6.87 8.47 5.20
N LEU A 75 -6.74 7.24 5.71
CA LEU A 75 -7.43 6.08 5.14
C LEU A 75 -8.97 6.18 5.16
N ASN A 76 -9.55 7.09 5.95
CA ASN A 76 -10.98 7.32 6.06
C ASN A 76 -11.46 8.46 5.15
N GLY A 77 -10.56 9.13 4.41
CA GLY A 77 -10.86 10.28 3.57
C GLY A 77 -10.93 11.62 4.32
N ASN A 78 -10.46 11.68 5.57
CA ASN A 78 -10.36 12.93 6.31
C ASN A 78 -9.07 13.66 5.94
N SER A 79 -9.10 14.99 5.84
CA SER A 79 -7.89 15.79 5.68
C SER A 79 -6.87 15.49 6.78
N ILE A 80 -5.62 15.26 6.38
CA ILE A 80 -4.49 15.15 7.31
C ILE A 80 -4.17 16.58 7.78
N ASN A 81 -4.46 16.90 9.04
CA ASN A 81 -4.09 18.15 9.71
C ASN A 81 -3.27 17.81 10.96
#